data_AF-A0A0F4NIF4-F1
#
_entry.id   AF-A0A0F4NIF4-F1
#
_cell.length_a   1.000
_cell.length_b   1.000
_cell.length_c   1.000
_cell.angle_alpha   90.00
_cell.angle_beta   90.00
_cell.angle_gamma   90.00
#
_symmetry.space_group_name_H-M   'P 1'
#
loop_
_entity.id
_entity.type
_entity.pdbx_description
1 polymer ?
#
loop_
_entity_poly.entity_id
_entity_poly.type
_entity_poly.pdbx_seq_one_letter_code
_entity_poly.pdbx_strand_id
1 'polypeptide(L)'
;MNPLSTATDSSFTSTGKGLLTIFSVGLVKVVIGVEFINTQISIPWFPTINLANLHNLTYLYMAFMFYAILRYRLHNESSFRTIGIIALSDGLKSGWIGRWFVYRYILNDNENYMVRTNLTSSAGKSNDLVPPTSITIVSFDDEFMASEFNLIARDSIQIDSAVVKIDIVHGIEQKALSDEKLKRMWGHFWDCTREQGEKARDYTFYQTITPPSRTLSLLLSFISTFYQVKHMKKDPMCLDVYLPWLLNLGLLSYLCAAYLLPN
;
A
#
# COMPACT_ATOMS: atom_id res chain seq x y z
N MET A 1 -26.42 -22.79 -14.82
CA MET A 1 -26.29 -21.54 -14.05
C MET A 1 -26.20 -20.38 -15.03
N ASN A 2 -26.90 -19.27 -14.78
CA ASN A 2 -26.99 -18.15 -15.72
C ASN A 2 -25.72 -17.28 -15.58
N PRO A 3 -24.89 -17.07 -16.61
CA PRO A 3 -23.64 -16.31 -16.48
C PRO A 3 -23.86 -14.86 -16.04
N LEU A 4 -25.04 -14.29 -16.36
CA LEU A 4 -25.44 -12.96 -15.90
C LEU A 4 -25.59 -12.90 -14.36
N SER A 5 -26.16 -13.94 -13.74
CA SER A 5 -26.36 -13.95 -12.28
C SER A 5 -25.04 -14.01 -11.51
N THR A 6 -24.02 -14.63 -12.09
CA THR A 6 -22.67 -14.68 -11.51
C THR A 6 -21.93 -13.35 -11.66
N ALA A 7 -22.14 -12.60 -12.76
CA ALA A 7 -21.52 -11.29 -12.96
C ALA A 7 -22.14 -10.18 -12.09
N THR A 8 -23.44 -10.28 -11.77
CA THR A 8 -24.14 -9.38 -10.84
C THR A 8 -23.95 -9.73 -9.37
N ASP A 9 -23.32 -10.87 -9.06
CA ASP A 9 -23.07 -11.25 -7.69
C ASP A 9 -22.03 -10.31 -7.05
N SER A 10 -22.32 -9.89 -5.82
CA SER A 10 -21.44 -9.03 -5.01
C SER A 10 -20.03 -9.62 -4.82
N SER A 11 -19.93 -10.94 -4.91
CA SER A 11 -18.71 -11.74 -4.85
C SER A 11 -17.82 -11.63 -6.11
N PHE A 12 -18.38 -11.28 -7.27
CA PHE A 12 -17.64 -11.26 -8.53
C PHE A 12 -16.62 -10.13 -8.57
N THR A 13 -17.04 -8.91 -8.25
CA THR A 13 -16.18 -7.70 -8.28
C THR A 13 -15.28 -7.55 -7.04
N SER A 14 -15.38 -8.46 -6.07
CA SER A 14 -14.53 -8.50 -4.86
C SER A 14 -13.37 -9.51 -4.97
N THR A 15 -13.35 -10.36 -6.00
CA THR A 15 -12.31 -11.39 -6.20
C THR A 15 -11.36 -11.07 -7.35
N GLY A 16 -10.12 -11.56 -7.24
CA GLY A 16 -9.11 -11.39 -8.30
C GLY A 16 -9.52 -12.09 -9.60
N LYS A 17 -10.22 -13.23 -9.51
CA LYS A 17 -10.78 -13.97 -10.64
C LYS A 17 -11.81 -13.15 -11.42
N GLY A 18 -12.71 -12.44 -10.72
CA GLY A 18 -13.67 -11.56 -11.38
C GLY A 18 -13.00 -10.37 -12.07
N LEU A 19 -12.00 -9.75 -11.43
CA LEU A 19 -11.19 -8.71 -12.08
C LEU A 19 -10.45 -9.23 -13.32
N LEU A 20 -9.86 -10.42 -13.27
CA LEU A 20 -9.20 -11.01 -14.44
C LEU A 20 -10.19 -11.33 -15.56
N THR A 21 -11.43 -11.68 -15.22
CA THR A 21 -12.49 -11.89 -16.21
C THR A 21 -12.88 -10.57 -16.88
N ILE A 22 -13.06 -9.49 -16.11
CA ILE A 22 -13.32 -8.14 -16.64
C ILE A 22 -12.18 -7.71 -17.56
N PHE A 23 -10.93 -7.88 -17.12
CA PHE A 23 -9.75 -7.59 -17.92
C PHE A 23 -9.74 -8.39 -19.23
N SER A 24 -9.99 -9.70 -19.16
CA SER A 24 -10.01 -10.59 -20.34
C SER A 24 -11.04 -10.14 -21.38
N VAL A 25 -12.23 -9.72 -20.93
CA VAL A 25 -13.28 -9.18 -21.82
C VAL A 25 -12.81 -7.92 -22.56
N GLY A 26 -12.13 -7.00 -21.88
CA GLY A 26 -11.64 -5.78 -22.51
C GLY A 26 -10.39 -6.00 -23.35
N LEU A 27 -9.51 -6.92 -22.94
CA LEU A 27 -8.35 -7.31 -23.73
C LEU A 27 -8.77 -7.96 -25.06
N VAL A 28 -9.81 -8.80 -25.05
CA VAL A 28 -10.41 -9.34 -26.28
C VAL A 28 -10.88 -8.21 -27.19
N LYS A 29 -11.57 -7.20 -26.66
CA LYS A 29 -11.99 -6.04 -27.45
C LYS A 29 -10.80 -5.27 -28.06
N VAL A 30 -9.75 -5.02 -27.27
CA VAL A 30 -8.58 -4.23 -27.70
C VAL A 30 -7.69 -5.00 -28.69
N VAL A 31 -7.43 -6.29 -28.44
CA VAL A 31 -6.48 -7.10 -29.23
C VAL A 31 -7.12 -7.68 -30.48
N ILE A 32 -8.36 -8.17 -30.39
CA ILE A 32 -9.04 -8.78 -31.55
C ILE A 32 -9.62 -7.70 -32.46
N GLY A 33 -9.67 -6.44 -32.00
CA GLY A 33 -10.25 -5.35 -32.79
C GLY A 33 -11.70 -5.66 -33.14
N VAL A 34 -12.46 -6.25 -32.19
CA VAL A 34 -13.87 -6.55 -32.38
C VAL A 34 -14.61 -5.23 -32.50
N GLU A 35 -14.68 -4.71 -33.71
CA GLU A 35 -15.62 -3.68 -34.09
C GLU A 35 -17.00 -4.33 -34.04
N PHE A 36 -17.86 -3.82 -33.17
CA PHE A 36 -19.24 -4.27 -33.16
C PHE A 36 -19.90 -3.72 -34.43
N ILE A 37 -19.91 -4.56 -35.47
CA ILE A 37 -20.44 -4.23 -36.81
C ILE A 37 -21.96 -4.02 -36.75
N ASN A 38 -22.63 -4.58 -35.74
CA ASN A 38 -24.06 -4.41 -35.51
C ASN A 38 -24.34 -4.05 -34.05
N THR A 39 -25.05 -2.96 -33.84
CA THR A 39 -25.52 -2.47 -32.54
C THR A 39 -26.72 -3.25 -32.01
N GLN A 40 -27.04 -4.40 -32.61
CA GLN A 40 -28.27 -5.13 -32.35
C GLN A 40 -27.98 -6.40 -31.56
N ILE A 41 -28.38 -6.43 -30.29
CA ILE A 41 -28.39 -7.65 -29.49
C ILE A 41 -29.75 -8.31 -29.71
N SER A 42 -29.75 -9.47 -30.40
CA SER A 42 -30.94 -10.30 -30.61
C SER A 42 -30.83 -11.57 -29.78
N ILE A 43 -31.64 -11.66 -28.71
CA ILE A 43 -31.83 -12.89 -27.94
C ILE A 43 -33.17 -13.47 -28.41
N PRO A 44 -33.25 -14.76 -28.78
CA PRO A 44 -34.53 -15.39 -29.10
C PRO A 44 -35.52 -15.14 -27.95
N TRP A 45 -36.73 -14.69 -28.28
CA TRP A 45 -37.81 -14.33 -27.34
C TRP A 45 -37.69 -13.00 -26.58
N PHE A 46 -36.64 -12.20 -26.81
CA PHE A 46 -36.50 -10.84 -26.25
C PHE A 46 -36.50 -9.77 -27.35
N PRO A 47 -36.97 -8.54 -27.06
CA PRO A 47 -36.88 -7.42 -27.99
C PRO A 47 -35.42 -7.13 -28.35
N THR A 48 -35.19 -6.80 -29.61
CA THR A 48 -33.86 -6.46 -30.11
C THR A 48 -33.44 -5.11 -29.55
N ILE A 49 -32.33 -5.11 -28.81
CA ILE A 49 -31.77 -3.88 -28.24
C ILE A 49 -30.86 -3.26 -29.29
N ASN A 50 -31.24 -2.08 -29.80
CA ASN A 50 -30.40 -1.28 -30.69
C ASN A 50 -29.59 -0.28 -29.87
N LEU A 51 -28.28 -0.51 -29.78
CA LEU A 51 -27.33 0.36 -29.12
C LEU A 51 -26.98 1.53 -30.04
N ALA A 52 -27.77 2.59 -30.02
CA ALA A 52 -27.62 3.74 -30.93
C ALA A 52 -26.22 4.40 -30.93
N ASN A 53 -25.42 4.21 -29.88
CA ASN A 53 -24.04 4.71 -29.79
C ASN A 53 -23.13 3.66 -29.15
N LEU A 54 -22.31 3.00 -29.97
CA LEU A 54 -21.35 2.00 -29.52
C LEU A 54 -20.28 2.58 -28.57
N HIS A 55 -19.99 3.87 -28.69
CA HIS A 55 -19.13 4.59 -27.75
C HIS A 55 -19.71 4.60 -26.33
N ASN A 56 -21.03 4.67 -26.17
CA ASN A 56 -21.68 4.62 -24.85
C ASN A 56 -21.48 3.26 -24.16
N LEU A 57 -21.43 2.16 -24.91
CA LEU A 57 -21.10 0.84 -24.36
C LEU A 57 -19.65 0.79 -23.86
N THR A 58 -18.73 1.48 -24.56
CA THR A 58 -17.33 1.59 -24.16
C THR A 58 -17.18 2.41 -22.88
N TYR A 59 -17.86 3.56 -22.78
CA TYR A 59 -17.92 4.37 -21.57
C TYR A 59 -18.52 3.60 -20.40
N LEU A 60 -19.60 2.85 -20.63
CA LEU A 60 -20.22 2.00 -19.61
C LEU A 60 -19.26 0.91 -19.11
N TYR A 61 -18.53 0.26 -20.03
CA TYR A 61 -17.50 -0.71 -19.68
C TYR A 61 -16.37 -0.09 -18.86
N MET A 62 -15.87 1.10 -19.25
CA MET A 62 -14.86 1.82 -18.47
C MET A 62 -15.35 2.19 -17.07
N ALA A 63 -16.60 2.65 -16.94
CA ALA A 63 -17.21 2.95 -15.65
C ALA A 63 -17.34 1.69 -14.77
N PHE A 64 -17.77 0.56 -15.35
CA PHE A 64 -17.86 -0.71 -14.65
C PHE A 64 -16.48 -1.23 -14.20
N MET A 65 -15.46 -1.12 -15.06
CA MET A 65 -14.09 -1.48 -14.73
C MET A 65 -13.55 -0.62 -13.58
N PHE A 66 -13.74 0.70 -13.65
CA PHE A 66 -13.35 1.61 -12.58
C PHE A 66 -14.01 1.23 -11.25
N TYR A 67 -15.33 0.96 -11.26
CA TYR A 67 -16.06 0.47 -10.09
C TYR A 67 -15.49 -0.85 -9.55
N ALA A 68 -15.20 -1.81 -10.42
CA ALA A 68 -14.66 -3.11 -10.02
C ALA A 68 -13.25 -2.98 -9.41
N ILE A 69 -12.38 -2.15 -9.99
CA ILE A 69 -11.03 -1.85 -9.45
C ILE A 69 -11.14 -1.29 -8.03
N LEU A 70 -12.01 -0.29 -7.84
CA LEU A 70 -12.21 0.34 -6.53
C LEU A 70 -12.76 -0.65 -5.51
N ARG A 71 -13.81 -1.39 -5.86
CA ARG A 71 -14.43 -2.37 -4.96
C ARG A 71 -13.45 -3.47 -4.56
N TYR A 72 -12.65 -3.97 -5.51
CA TYR A 72 -11.63 -4.97 -5.24
C TYR A 72 -10.56 -4.46 -4.28
N ARG A 73 -10.09 -3.21 -4.49
CA ARG A 73 -9.08 -2.58 -3.63
C ARG A 73 -9.57 -2.39 -2.20
N LEU A 74 -10.83 -1.98 -2.04
CA LEU A 74 -11.50 -1.82 -0.74
C LEU A 74 -11.71 -3.18 -0.06
N HIS A 75 -12.19 -4.18 -0.79
CA HIS A 75 -12.45 -5.50 -0.22
C HIS A 75 -11.17 -6.20 0.26
N ASN A 76 -10.06 -6.02 -0.45
CA ASN A 76 -8.77 -6.64 -0.12
C ASN A 76 -7.83 -5.68 0.62
N GLU A 77 -8.37 -4.63 1.26
CA GLU A 77 -7.56 -3.56 1.85
C GLU A 77 -6.52 -4.05 2.86
N SER A 78 -6.91 -4.99 3.72
CA SER A 78 -6.03 -5.61 4.71
C SER A 78 -4.84 -6.33 4.05
N SER A 79 -5.09 -7.11 2.99
CA SER A 79 -4.04 -7.80 2.22
C SER A 79 -3.08 -6.82 1.58
N PHE A 80 -3.60 -5.78 0.92
CA PHE A 80 -2.79 -4.72 0.33
C PHE A 80 -1.92 -4.01 1.37
N ARG A 81 -2.48 -3.72 2.56
CA ARG A 81 -1.75 -3.13 3.69
C ARG A 81 -0.62 -4.03 4.18
N THR A 82 -0.92 -5.29 4.49
CA THR A 82 0.07 -6.25 4.98
C THR A 82 1.21 -6.43 3.97
N ILE A 83 0.89 -6.64 2.69
CA ILE A 83 1.90 -6.77 1.64
C ILE A 83 2.72 -5.47 1.50
N GLY A 84 2.07 -4.31 1.55
CA GLY A 84 2.74 -3.02 1.45
C GLY A 84 3.75 -2.77 2.59
N ILE A 85 3.40 -3.19 3.80
CA ILE A 85 4.27 -3.08 4.98
C ILE A 85 5.44 -4.06 4.92
N ILE A 86 5.18 -5.31 4.53
CA ILE A 86 6.25 -6.32 4.30
C ILE A 86 7.22 -5.79 3.25
N ALA A 87 6.71 -5.31 2.11
CA ALA A 87 7.52 -4.78 1.04
C ALA A 87 8.35 -3.57 1.48
N LEU A 88 7.76 -2.65 2.26
CA LEU A 88 8.48 -1.50 2.79
C LEU A 88 9.58 -1.93 3.76
N SER A 89 9.29 -2.87 4.67
CA SER A 89 10.27 -3.42 5.61
C SER A 89 11.46 -4.06 4.89
N ASP A 90 11.19 -4.93 3.91
CA ASP A 90 12.23 -5.56 3.09
C ASP A 90 13.02 -4.54 2.28
N GLY A 91 12.34 -3.46 1.86
CA GLY A 91 12.95 -2.29 1.23
C GLY A 91 13.99 -1.62 2.12
N LEU A 92 13.60 -1.31 3.36
CA LEU A 92 14.45 -0.68 4.37
C LEU A 92 15.58 -1.59 4.84
N LYS A 93 15.37 -2.92 4.86
CA LYS A 93 16.36 -3.92 5.28
C LYS A 93 17.45 -4.17 4.24
N SER A 94 17.07 -4.36 2.99
CA SER A 94 17.94 -4.99 1.97
C SER A 94 18.33 -4.07 0.81
N GLY A 95 17.65 -2.93 0.65
CA GLY A 95 17.85 -2.04 -0.49
C GLY A 95 18.93 -0.99 -0.28
N TRP A 96 19.65 -0.66 -1.35
CA TRP A 96 20.54 0.51 -1.35
C TRP A 96 19.75 1.81 -1.10
N ILE A 97 18.57 1.97 -1.74
CA ILE A 97 17.66 3.10 -1.51
C ILE A 97 17.12 3.09 -0.08
N GLY A 98 16.77 1.91 0.45
CA GLY A 98 16.26 1.77 1.81
C GLY A 98 17.33 2.13 2.85
N ARG A 99 18.55 1.59 2.72
CA ARG A 99 19.71 1.95 3.55
C ARG A 99 20.02 3.44 3.47
N TRP A 100 20.07 3.98 2.25
CA TRP A 100 20.25 5.41 2.04
C TRP A 100 19.16 6.21 2.76
N PHE A 101 17.90 5.79 2.66
CA PHE A 101 16.80 6.45 3.35
C PHE A 101 16.98 6.40 4.89
N VAL A 102 17.32 5.24 5.44
CA VAL A 102 17.54 5.07 6.89
C VAL A 102 18.65 5.99 7.40
N TYR A 103 19.83 5.99 6.78
CA TYR A 103 20.95 6.86 7.20
C TYR A 103 20.71 8.35 6.89
N ARG A 104 19.93 8.64 5.85
CA ARG A 104 19.65 10.03 5.48
C ARG A 104 18.61 10.68 6.39
N TYR A 105 17.58 9.93 6.80
CA TYR A 105 16.38 10.49 7.42
C TYR A 105 16.08 9.94 8.83
N ILE A 106 16.73 8.87 9.30
CA ILE A 106 16.40 8.22 10.58
C ILE A 106 17.62 8.15 11.50
N LEU A 107 18.63 7.38 11.13
CA LEU A 107 19.80 7.08 11.97
C LEU A 107 21.00 7.95 11.61
N ASN A 108 21.99 8.02 12.51
CA ASN A 108 23.26 8.68 12.19
C ASN A 108 24.12 7.80 11.26
N ASP A 109 25.07 8.43 10.58
CA ASP A 109 25.95 7.74 9.65
C ASP A 109 26.82 6.72 10.44
N ASN A 110 26.94 5.50 9.93
CA ASN A 110 27.67 4.35 10.50
C ASN A 110 27.02 3.59 11.67
N GLU A 111 25.75 3.87 12.02
CA GLU A 111 25.04 3.00 12.97
C GLU A 111 24.68 1.64 12.33
N ASN A 112 24.94 0.55 13.05
CA ASN A 112 24.43 -0.76 12.68
C ASN A 112 22.95 -0.85 13.02
N TYR A 113 22.14 -1.35 12.09
CA TYR A 113 20.71 -1.48 12.30
C TYR A 113 20.13 -2.79 11.77
N MET A 114 19.04 -3.22 12.40
CA MET A 114 18.17 -4.28 11.89
C MET A 114 16.75 -3.75 11.71
N VAL A 115 16.02 -4.33 10.75
CA VAL A 115 14.61 -4.02 10.54
C VAL A 115 13.78 -5.25 10.91
N ARG A 116 12.79 -5.05 11.76
CA ARG A 116 11.79 -6.04 12.18
C ARG A 116 10.40 -5.59 11.76
N THR A 117 9.53 -6.53 11.46
CA THR A 117 8.14 -6.27 11.11
C THR A 117 7.25 -6.94 12.11
N ASN A 118 6.37 -6.17 12.74
CA ASN A 118 5.33 -6.69 13.61
C ASN A 118 4.03 -6.70 12.81
N LEU A 119 3.49 -7.91 12.61
CA LEU A 119 2.22 -8.15 11.91
C LEU A 119 1.34 -9.01 12.81
N THR A 120 0.73 -8.41 13.81
CA THR A 120 -0.27 -9.08 14.65
C THR A 120 -1.68 -8.64 14.26
N SER A 121 -2.55 -9.61 13.97
CA SER A 121 -3.94 -9.36 13.55
C SER A 121 -4.87 -9.01 14.72
N SER A 122 -4.39 -9.12 15.96
CA SER A 122 -5.17 -8.81 17.15
C SER A 122 -5.03 -7.32 17.47
N ALA A 123 -6.10 -6.57 17.23
CA ALA A 123 -6.41 -5.31 17.90
C ALA A 123 -6.67 -5.54 19.40
N GLY A 124 -5.73 -6.21 20.07
CA GLY A 124 -5.72 -6.30 21.52
C GLY A 124 -5.51 -4.90 22.05
N LYS A 125 -6.36 -4.48 22.99
CA LYS A 125 -6.17 -3.28 23.81
C LYS A 125 -4.93 -3.44 24.68
N SER A 126 -3.73 -3.48 24.09
CA SER A 126 -2.52 -3.16 24.82
C SER A 126 -2.38 -1.64 24.80
N ASN A 127 -2.11 -1.03 25.96
CA ASN A 127 -1.72 0.37 26.08
C ASN A 127 -0.30 0.62 25.50
N ASP A 128 0.11 -0.18 24.51
CA ASP A 128 1.41 -0.03 23.87
C ASP A 128 1.34 1.04 22.79
N LEU A 129 2.27 1.99 22.87
CA LEU A 129 2.47 3.05 21.87
C LEU A 129 2.74 2.48 20.46
N VAL A 130 3.27 1.26 20.38
CA VAL A 130 3.60 0.59 19.13
C VAL A 130 2.46 -0.37 18.78
N PRO A 131 1.62 -0.03 17.78
CA PRO A 131 0.53 -0.90 17.38
C PRO A 131 1.04 -2.19 16.72
N PRO A 132 0.16 -3.21 16.66
CA PRO A 132 0.49 -4.54 16.18
C PRO A 132 0.89 -4.60 14.69
N THR A 133 0.73 -3.52 13.94
CA THR A 133 1.14 -3.38 12.54
C THR A 133 2.15 -2.25 12.43
N SER A 134 3.44 -2.59 12.51
CA SER A 134 4.53 -1.61 12.54
C SER A 134 5.84 -2.18 11.98
N ILE A 135 6.72 -1.27 11.53
CA ILE A 135 8.08 -1.58 11.10
C ILE A 135 9.03 -0.97 12.11
N THR A 136 9.80 -1.81 12.80
CA THR A 136 10.77 -1.38 13.81
C THR A 136 12.17 -1.41 13.23
N ILE A 137 12.84 -0.27 13.22
CA ILE A 137 14.26 -0.14 12.91
C ILE A 137 14.99 -0.06 14.24
N VAL A 138 15.79 -1.08 14.56
CA VAL A 138 16.55 -1.13 15.82
C VAL A 138 18.00 -0.79 15.50
N SER A 139 18.55 0.22 16.16
CA SER A 139 19.98 0.53 16.11
C SER A 139 20.71 0.01 17.34
N PHE A 140 21.99 -0.27 17.15
CA PHE A 140 22.86 -0.86 18.16
C PHE A 140 24.09 0.01 18.42
N ASP A 141 24.50 0.04 19.68
CA ASP A 141 25.81 0.48 20.12
C ASP A 141 26.61 -0.77 20.53
N ASP A 142 27.59 -1.15 19.70
CA ASP A 142 28.25 -2.45 19.72
C ASP A 142 27.27 -3.64 19.74
N GLU A 143 27.12 -4.31 20.88
CA GLU A 143 26.22 -5.46 21.10
C GLU A 143 24.90 -5.08 21.78
N PHE A 144 24.79 -3.84 22.28
CA PHE A 144 23.63 -3.37 23.02
C PHE A 144 22.66 -2.61 22.14
N MET A 145 21.38 -2.77 22.46
CA MET A 145 20.31 -2.09 21.76
C MET A 145 20.26 -0.63 22.20
N ALA A 146 20.59 0.29 21.30
CA ALA A 146 20.65 1.72 21.61
C ALA A 146 19.30 2.41 21.44
N SER A 147 18.61 2.16 20.33
CA SER A 147 17.33 2.80 20.05
C SER A 147 16.45 2.03 19.06
N GLU A 148 15.14 2.29 19.10
CA GLU A 148 14.16 1.81 18.12
C GLU A 148 13.46 2.99 17.45
N PHE A 149 13.34 2.94 16.14
CA PHE A 149 12.44 3.78 15.36
C PHE A 149 11.31 2.94 14.77
N ASN A 150 10.11 3.15 15.28
CA ASN A 150 8.92 2.41 14.88
C ASN A 150 8.11 3.24 13.88
N LEU A 151 8.01 2.78 12.64
CA LEU A 151 7.09 3.30 11.64
C LEU A 151 5.73 2.65 11.83
N ILE A 152 4.69 3.47 11.93
CA ILE A 152 3.34 3.02 12.25
C ILE A 152 2.41 3.33 11.08
N ALA A 153 1.69 2.31 10.61
CA ALA A 153 0.61 2.42 9.64
C ALA A 153 -0.66 1.89 10.29
N ARG A 154 -1.62 2.76 10.62
CA ARG A 154 -2.84 2.38 11.35
C ARG A 154 -3.89 1.87 10.38
N ASP A 155 -4.37 2.76 9.53
CA ASP A 155 -5.55 2.50 8.70
C ASP A 155 -5.20 2.45 7.21
N SER A 156 -3.97 2.79 6.82
CA SER A 156 -3.58 2.89 5.42
C SER A 156 -2.29 2.12 5.10
N ILE A 157 -1.91 2.08 3.82
CA ILE A 157 -0.57 1.62 3.39
C ILE A 157 0.50 2.65 3.80
N GLN A 158 0.11 3.92 3.98
CA GLN A 158 1.01 5.00 4.29
C GLN A 158 1.39 4.98 5.77
N ILE A 159 2.61 5.45 6.05
CA ILE A 159 3.07 5.63 7.43
C ILE A 159 2.40 6.88 7.98
N ASP A 160 1.62 6.71 9.04
CA ASP A 160 0.83 7.77 9.68
C ASP A 160 1.61 8.44 10.81
N SER A 161 2.46 7.69 11.51
CA SER A 161 3.24 8.20 12.64
C SER A 161 4.54 7.43 12.84
N ALA A 162 5.45 8.02 13.61
CA ALA A 162 6.66 7.37 14.08
C ALA A 162 6.75 7.42 15.61
N VAL A 163 7.29 6.36 16.21
CA VAL A 163 7.60 6.30 17.65
C VAL A 163 9.07 5.96 17.81
N VAL A 164 9.81 6.80 18.52
CA VAL A 164 11.20 6.56 18.87
C VAL A 164 11.28 6.11 20.31
N LYS A 165 12.07 5.06 20.55
CA LYS A 165 12.41 4.56 21.88
C LYS A 165 13.91 4.59 22.03
N ILE A 166 14.44 5.27 23.03
CA ILE A 166 15.88 5.40 23.25
C ILE A 166 16.21 4.85 24.63
N ASP A 167 17.19 3.95 24.71
CA ASP A 167 17.68 3.40 25.97
C ASP A 167 18.34 4.50 26.81
N ILE A 168 18.11 4.53 28.13
CA ILE A 168 18.66 5.61 28.97
C ILE A 168 20.19 5.49 29.15
N VAL A 169 20.73 4.26 29.08
CA VAL A 169 22.13 3.97 29.39
C VAL A 169 23.00 3.98 28.12
N HIS A 170 22.52 3.36 27.05
CA HIS A 170 23.25 3.20 25.78
C HIS A 170 22.63 4.01 24.64
N GLY A 171 21.65 4.85 24.95
CA GLY A 171 20.86 5.57 23.96
C GLY A 171 21.67 6.59 23.19
N ILE A 172 21.65 6.44 21.87
CA ILE A 172 22.10 7.46 20.94
C ILE A 172 20.86 8.13 20.38
N GLU A 173 20.81 9.47 20.47
CA GLU A 173 19.72 10.23 19.88
C GLU A 173 19.78 10.09 18.35
N GLN A 174 18.69 9.58 17.79
CA GLN A 174 18.58 9.38 16.35
C GLN A 174 18.52 10.72 15.62
N LYS A 175 19.05 10.72 14.40
CA LYS A 175 19.07 11.89 13.49
C LYS A 175 17.68 12.49 13.25
N ALA A 176 16.64 11.67 13.23
CA ALA A 176 15.25 12.12 13.12
C ALA A 176 14.78 13.04 14.27
N LEU A 177 15.40 12.93 15.44
CA LEU A 177 15.11 13.75 16.62
C LEU A 177 16.07 14.93 16.77
N SER A 178 17.36 14.71 16.52
CA SER A 178 18.41 15.70 16.75
C SER A 178 18.50 16.79 15.67
N ASP A 179 18.22 16.46 14.41
CA ASP A 179 18.20 17.44 13.31
C ASP A 179 16.82 18.11 13.21
N GLU A 180 16.74 19.39 13.58
CA GLU A 180 15.51 20.21 13.53
C GLU A 180 14.83 20.21 12.15
N LYS A 181 15.59 20.11 11.05
CA LYS A 181 15.00 20.02 9.71
C LYS A 181 14.30 18.68 9.50
N LEU A 182 14.94 17.58 9.90
CA LEU A 182 14.38 16.23 9.78
C LEU A 182 13.22 16.02 10.74
N LYS A 183 13.31 16.56 11.95
CA LYS A 183 12.23 16.61 12.93
C LYS A 183 10.99 17.25 12.32
N ARG A 184 11.10 18.42 11.69
CA ARG A 184 9.98 19.05 10.96
C ARG A 184 9.45 18.20 9.79
N MET A 185 10.31 17.43 9.13
CA MET A 185 9.89 16.54 8.05
C MET A 185 9.13 15.31 8.52
N TRP A 186 9.46 14.77 9.70
CA TRP A 186 8.73 13.66 10.31
C TRP A 186 7.47 14.10 11.05
N GLY A 187 7.48 15.32 11.58
CA GLY A 187 6.44 15.86 12.42
C GLY A 187 6.95 16.26 13.79
N HIS A 188 6.15 16.98 14.55
CA HIS A 188 6.55 17.31 15.92
C HIS A 188 6.55 16.04 16.78
N PHE A 189 7.73 15.65 17.26
CA PHE A 189 7.87 14.61 18.29
C PHE A 189 7.49 15.19 19.66
N TRP A 190 6.59 14.53 20.38
CA TRP A 190 6.30 14.80 21.78
C TRP A 190 6.90 13.71 22.66
N ASP A 191 7.42 14.12 23.81
CA ASP A 191 7.90 13.21 24.84
C ASP A 191 6.70 12.57 25.56
N CYS A 192 6.54 11.28 25.36
CA CYS A 192 5.48 10.45 25.96
C CYS A 192 6.05 9.51 27.04
N THR A 193 7.29 9.75 27.51
CA THR A 193 7.97 8.92 28.52
C THR A 193 7.14 8.79 29.80
N ARG A 194 6.52 9.88 30.27
CA ARG A 194 5.70 9.87 31.49
C ARG A 194 4.44 9.00 31.37
N GLU A 195 3.89 8.87 30.17
CA GLU A 195 2.66 8.11 29.91
C GLU A 195 2.92 6.60 29.92
N GLN A 196 4.19 6.17 29.82
CA GLN A 196 4.59 4.77 29.78
C GLN A 196 4.84 4.12 31.15
N GLY A 197 4.74 4.90 32.24
CA GLY A 197 4.79 4.38 33.61
C GLY A 197 6.03 3.54 33.90
N GLU A 198 5.88 2.26 34.22
CA GLU A 198 7.00 1.36 34.54
C GLU A 198 7.95 1.10 33.37
N LYS A 199 7.48 1.18 32.12
CA LYS A 199 8.33 0.98 30.93
C LYS A 199 9.30 2.13 30.68
N ALA A 200 9.06 3.28 31.31
CA ALA A 200 9.90 4.47 31.23
C ALA A 200 11.17 4.39 32.09
N ARG A 201 11.34 3.33 32.91
CA ARG A 201 12.50 3.20 33.79
C ARG A 201 13.81 3.04 33.04
N ASP A 202 13.76 2.38 31.88
CA ASP A 202 14.95 2.05 31.10
C ASP A 202 14.99 2.79 29.76
N TYR A 203 13.89 3.47 29.38
CA TYR A 203 13.75 4.08 28.05
C TYR A 203 13.06 5.44 28.08
N THR A 204 13.47 6.31 27.17
CA THR A 204 12.73 7.52 26.79
C THR A 204 11.93 7.27 25.52
N PHE A 205 10.72 7.82 25.47
CA PHE A 205 9.77 7.60 24.38
C PHE A 205 9.36 8.92 23.74
N TYR A 206 9.46 8.98 22.41
CA TYR A 206 9.02 10.11 21.61
C TYR A 206 8.02 9.63 20.55
N GLN A 207 6.94 10.37 20.33
CA GLN A 207 5.93 10.05 19.33
C GLN A 207 5.60 11.23 18.44
N THR A 208 5.43 10.99 17.14
CA THR A 208 4.83 11.98 16.24
C THR A 208 3.30 11.87 16.24
N ILE A 209 2.65 13.02 16.24
CA ILE A 209 1.17 13.15 16.20
C ILE A 209 0.71 13.51 14.80
N THR A 210 1.60 14.12 14.03
CA THR A 210 1.35 14.51 12.65
C THR A 210 1.97 13.50 11.69
N PRO A 211 1.34 13.29 10.53
CA PRO A 211 1.90 12.47 9.48
C PRO A 211 3.19 13.09 8.95
N PRO A 212 4.07 12.26 8.38
CA PRO A 212 5.29 12.74 7.75
C PRO A 212 4.98 13.70 6.59
N SER A 213 5.93 14.59 6.32
CA SER A 213 5.88 15.52 5.20
C SER A 213 5.65 14.77 3.88
N ARG A 214 4.99 15.43 2.92
CA ARG A 214 4.66 14.84 1.62
C ARG A 214 5.87 14.21 0.93
N THR A 215 7.03 14.85 1.01
CA THR A 215 8.29 14.34 0.43
C THR A 215 8.68 13.00 1.03
N LEU A 216 8.63 12.88 2.36
CA LEU A 216 8.98 11.66 3.06
C LEU A 216 7.96 10.55 2.81
N SER A 217 6.67 10.88 2.80
CA SER A 217 5.60 9.96 2.44
C SER A 217 5.73 9.43 1.01
N LEU A 218 6.11 10.28 0.05
CA LEU A 218 6.34 9.89 -1.33
C LEU A 218 7.56 8.97 -1.46
N LEU A 219 8.66 9.26 -0.74
CA LEU A 219 9.84 8.40 -0.73
C LEU A 219 9.54 7.01 -0.15
N LEU A 220 8.85 6.96 0.99
CA LEU A 220 8.41 5.69 1.58
C LEU A 220 7.46 4.93 0.64
N SER A 221 6.53 5.63 0.01
CA SER A 221 5.62 5.03 -0.99
C SER A 221 6.40 4.48 -2.17
N PHE A 222 7.40 5.20 -2.67
CA PHE A 222 8.26 4.75 -3.76
C PHE A 222 9.04 3.49 -3.37
N ILE A 223 9.67 3.46 -2.20
CA ILE A 223 10.37 2.28 -1.68
C ILE A 223 9.40 1.10 -1.59
N SER A 224 8.23 1.30 -0.99
CA SER A 224 7.21 0.26 -0.85
C SER A 224 6.78 -0.27 -2.22
N THR A 225 6.39 0.59 -3.18
CA THR A 225 5.95 0.18 -4.51
C THR A 225 7.04 -0.54 -5.29
N PHE A 226 8.29 -0.06 -5.25
CA PHE A 226 9.41 -0.73 -5.92
C PHE A 226 9.62 -2.15 -5.38
N TYR A 227 9.55 -2.32 -4.06
CA TYR A 227 9.67 -3.63 -3.43
C TYR A 227 8.42 -4.50 -3.61
N GLN A 228 7.22 -3.94 -3.68
CA GLN A 228 5.99 -4.68 -4.01
C GLN A 228 6.13 -5.39 -5.36
N VAL A 229 6.62 -4.69 -6.40
CA VAL A 229 6.87 -5.30 -7.72
C VAL A 229 7.89 -6.45 -7.62
N LYS A 230 8.90 -6.31 -6.76
CA LYS A 230 9.88 -7.37 -6.50
C LYS A 230 9.24 -8.56 -5.78
N HIS A 231 8.33 -8.32 -4.83
CA HIS A 231 7.60 -9.37 -4.11
C HIS A 231 6.61 -10.11 -5.02
N MET A 232 5.95 -9.43 -5.95
CA MET A 232 5.08 -10.08 -6.94
C MET A 232 5.80 -11.18 -7.73
N LYS A 233 7.12 -11.07 -7.94
CA LYS A 233 7.90 -12.11 -8.62
C LYS A 233 8.25 -13.31 -7.74
N LYS A 234 8.18 -13.16 -6.42
CA LYS A 234 8.66 -14.17 -5.45
C LYS A 234 7.55 -14.84 -4.68
N ASP A 235 6.47 -14.11 -4.40
CA ASP A 235 5.37 -14.56 -3.58
C ASP A 235 4.08 -14.63 -4.42
N PRO A 236 3.52 -15.84 -4.66
CA PRO A 236 2.27 -16.03 -5.37
C PRO A 236 1.10 -15.24 -4.77
N MET A 237 1.05 -15.09 -3.44
CA MET A 237 -0.03 -14.34 -2.78
C MET A 237 0.01 -12.86 -3.16
N CYS A 238 1.21 -12.28 -3.22
CA CYS A 238 1.40 -10.90 -3.69
C CYS A 238 0.98 -10.75 -5.16
N LEU A 239 1.34 -11.71 -5.99
CA LEU A 239 0.97 -11.73 -7.40
C LEU A 239 -0.55 -11.79 -7.57
N ASP A 240 -1.23 -12.68 -6.86
CA ASP A 240 -2.69 -12.88 -6.95
C ASP A 240 -3.48 -11.63 -6.55
N VAL A 241 -2.95 -10.82 -5.63
CA VAL A 241 -3.57 -9.57 -5.17
C VAL A 241 -3.32 -8.42 -6.15
N TYR A 242 -2.07 -8.22 -6.58
CA TYR A 242 -1.69 -7.03 -7.36
C TYR A 242 -1.90 -7.21 -8.87
N LEU A 243 -1.72 -8.41 -9.42
CA LEU A 243 -1.79 -8.63 -10.86
C LEU A 243 -3.16 -8.27 -11.46
N PRO A 244 -4.31 -8.75 -10.92
CA PRO A 244 -5.61 -8.38 -11.46
C PRO A 244 -5.87 -6.88 -11.39
N TRP A 245 -5.41 -6.24 -10.31
CA TRP A 245 -5.58 -4.81 -10.08
C TRP A 245 -4.76 -3.97 -11.08
N LEU A 246 -3.48 -4.28 -11.25
CA LEU A 246 -2.59 -3.57 -12.18
C LEU A 246 -3.01 -3.75 -13.64
N LEU A 247 -3.43 -4.94 -14.04
CA LEU A 247 -3.89 -5.20 -15.40
C LEU A 247 -5.14 -4.39 -15.75
N ASN A 248 -6.14 -4.35 -14.85
CA ASN A 248 -7.33 -3.54 -15.05
C ASN A 248 -7.02 -2.04 -15.04
N LEU A 249 -6.12 -1.57 -14.16
CA LEU A 249 -5.67 -0.17 -14.17
C LEU A 249 -4.96 0.21 -15.48
N GLY A 250 -4.07 -0.65 -15.98
CA GLY A 250 -3.37 -0.45 -17.24
C GLY A 250 -4.35 -0.40 -18.42
N LEU A 251 -5.30 -1.33 -18.46
CA LEU A 251 -6.34 -1.36 -19.49
C LEU A 251 -7.25 -0.13 -19.44
N LEU A 252 -7.68 0.29 -18.25
CA LEU A 252 -8.47 1.51 -18.07
C LEU A 252 -7.70 2.74 -18.54
N SER A 253 -6.41 2.84 -18.19
CA SER A 253 -5.54 3.97 -18.59
C SER A 253 -5.39 4.02 -20.10
N TYR A 254 -5.18 2.87 -20.75
CA TYR A 254 -5.13 2.76 -22.21
C TYR A 254 -6.44 3.21 -22.86
N LEU A 255 -7.59 2.73 -22.38
CA LEU A 255 -8.90 3.10 -22.92
C LEU A 255 -9.19 4.60 -22.72
N CYS A 256 -8.85 5.16 -21.56
CA CYS A 256 -8.95 6.61 -21.34
C CYS A 256 -8.09 7.39 -22.35
N ALA A 257 -6.84 6.97 -22.58
CA ALA A 257 -5.99 7.62 -23.56
C ALA A 257 -6.54 7.51 -24.99
N ALA A 258 -7.08 6.34 -25.37
CA ALA A 258 -7.60 6.09 -26.71
C ALA A 258 -8.93 6.79 -27.02
N TYR A 259 -9.79 7.02 -26.02
CA TYR A 259 -11.15 7.53 -26.23
C TYR A 259 -11.41 8.94 -25.66
N LEU A 260 -10.60 9.44 -24.72
CA LEU A 260 -10.80 10.75 -24.09
C LEU A 260 -9.77 11.80 -24.48
N LEU A 261 -8.57 11.40 -24.93
CA LEU A 261 -7.60 12.37 -25.46
C LEU A 261 -7.91 12.61 -26.94
N PRO A 262 -8.08 13.87 -27.38
CA PRO A 262 -8.20 14.17 -28.80
C PRO A 262 -6.88 13.80 -29.50
N ASN A 263 -7.00 13.07 -30.62
CA ASN A 263 -5.89 12.92 -31.58
C ASN A 263 -5.52 14.26 -32.22
#